data_AF-A0A2N5UTF3-F1
#
_entry.id   AF-A0A2N5UTF3-F1
#
_cell.length_a   1.000
_cell.length_b   1.000
_cell.length_c   1.000
_cell.angle_alpha   90.00
_cell.angle_beta   90.00
_cell.angle_gamma   90.00
#
_symmetry.space_group_name_H-M   'P 1'
#
loop_
_entity.id
_entity.type
_entity.pdbx_description
1 polymer ?
#
loop_
_entity_poly.entity_id
_entity_poly.type
_entity_poly.pdbx_seq_one_letter_code
_entity_poly.pdbx_strand_id
1 'polypeptide(L)'
;MRTFNFDTPIYGNRTSRLRRAANATQYASMAARFRAFQRSAGIREAQENALQDDDILQSTYNDMPTPDRSEHIEDESDANESNQDIECPWVNLYADVTNPIDQVLQSRIEQHRREAAQFNLRSIDETLHPTFMALKYRTQNWTGPDADHSFVNCRCLPHTLIKRFVDTVDIMGQHRRQMSFLQPQTAFSMRLMIFHNDLWNHCHIGTMPFVEALREWLEPRSERLCVKNKNHARDLRKPFLVAVDLYCRLNDMTESLVMAALKLNKQQKLAAVACPACFGPTPPNSEQYPEITRNRLIICLDGNFQHRHHTKASCEEVIRTPRIFLEQSEVDSMLADIRLAEIRHKPSAQASTADDLRNESTWKGCDDTGLMGCCCRHDAAIYLANIHKSGEQRSLPCALINRIIQAIEPNRSVGILYDIGCLLNKFIKLRGLFEEDQGCIQFATSIFHAYVHNWLCQLDYNPRYNRGWGLSDGEGLERMWSYMAPLVSPLRYATRNHRLAAIAHRLKYHNQRGINNLPLWLRRKFSNAVNRRLETCVELANLLNMRNSHCKDGRNYKTGFFMRQWRKQRRFQLKHTEEDND
;
A
#
# COMPACT_ATOMS: atom_id res chain seq x y z
N MET A 1 50.44 -5.04 -13.17
CA MET A 1 49.36 -6.01 -13.49
C MET A 1 49.22 -6.98 -12.32
N ARG A 2 48.27 -6.72 -11.42
CA ARG A 2 47.85 -7.66 -10.36
C ARG A 2 46.34 -7.74 -10.43
N THR A 3 45.83 -8.93 -10.71
CA THR A 3 44.41 -9.29 -10.75
C THR A 3 43.89 -9.44 -9.33
N PHE A 4 42.95 -8.59 -8.93
CA PHE A 4 42.19 -8.77 -7.68
C PHE A 4 40.98 -9.68 -7.97
N ASN A 5 41.00 -10.90 -7.45
CA ASN A 5 39.84 -11.78 -7.38
C ASN A 5 38.99 -11.35 -6.17
N PHE A 6 37.77 -10.89 -6.41
CA PHE A 6 36.75 -10.73 -5.37
C PHE A 6 35.97 -12.04 -5.24
N ASP A 7 36.28 -12.84 -4.22
CA ASP A 7 35.43 -13.95 -3.80
C ASP A 7 34.25 -13.40 -2.99
N THR A 8 33.13 -13.14 -3.67
CA THR A 8 31.83 -12.92 -3.02
C THR A 8 31.33 -14.22 -2.38
N PRO A 9 30.99 -14.25 -1.08
CA PRO A 9 30.42 -15.43 -0.45
C PRO A 9 28.98 -15.67 -0.95
N ILE A 10 28.81 -16.73 -1.73
CA ILE A 10 27.51 -17.15 -2.29
C ILE A 10 26.76 -18.00 -1.26
N TYR A 11 25.75 -17.42 -0.61
CA TYR A 11 24.82 -18.17 0.23
C TYR A 11 23.89 -19.07 -0.63
N GLY A 12 23.75 -20.35 -0.23
CA GLY A 12 22.80 -21.30 -0.81
C GLY A 12 23.21 -22.77 -0.65
N ASN A 13 22.24 -23.68 -0.47
CA ASN A 13 22.50 -25.11 -0.40
C ASN A 13 23.17 -25.65 -1.69
N ARG A 14 23.89 -26.78 -1.60
CA ARG A 14 24.69 -27.37 -2.70
C ARG A 14 23.87 -27.54 -3.99
N THR A 15 22.60 -27.93 -3.86
CA THR A 15 21.66 -28.10 -4.98
C THR A 15 21.37 -26.78 -5.71
N SER A 16 21.24 -25.67 -4.97
CA SER A 16 21.01 -24.33 -5.53
C SER A 16 22.27 -23.77 -6.21
N ARG A 17 23.46 -24.16 -5.74
CA ARG A 17 24.74 -23.82 -6.39
C ARG A 17 24.92 -24.57 -7.71
N LEU A 18 24.61 -25.87 -7.72
CA LEU A 18 24.66 -26.68 -8.94
C LEU A 18 23.64 -26.24 -10.00
N ARG A 19 22.41 -25.88 -9.60
CA ARG A 19 21.41 -25.31 -10.54
C ARG A 19 21.79 -23.93 -11.08
N ARG A 20 22.38 -23.06 -10.25
CA ARG A 20 22.87 -21.75 -10.72
C ARG A 20 24.06 -21.89 -11.66
N ALA A 21 24.99 -22.81 -11.37
CA ALA A 21 26.12 -23.11 -12.24
C ALA A 21 25.67 -23.73 -13.58
N ALA A 22 24.74 -24.69 -13.55
CA ALA A 22 24.21 -25.35 -14.75
C ALA A 22 23.48 -24.36 -15.69
N ASN A 23 22.84 -23.33 -15.12
CA ASN A 23 22.03 -22.36 -15.87
C ASN A 23 22.71 -20.99 -16.04
N ALA A 24 23.98 -20.83 -15.63
CA ALA A 24 24.69 -19.55 -15.61
C ALA A 24 24.77 -18.89 -17.00
N THR A 25 25.06 -19.67 -18.03
CA THR A 25 25.09 -19.23 -19.43
C THR A 25 23.71 -18.79 -19.94
N GLN A 26 22.66 -19.48 -19.51
CA GLN A 26 21.27 -19.11 -19.85
C GLN A 26 20.88 -17.80 -19.17
N TYR A 27 21.20 -17.62 -17.88
CA TYR A 27 20.96 -16.37 -17.15
C TYR A 27 21.75 -15.18 -17.73
N ALA A 28 23.03 -15.39 -18.09
CA ALA A 28 23.86 -14.36 -18.72
C ALA A 28 23.30 -13.93 -20.09
N SER A 29 22.86 -14.90 -20.91
CA SER A 29 22.24 -14.61 -22.21
C SER A 29 20.92 -13.84 -22.07
N MET A 30 20.16 -14.12 -21.00
CA MET A 30 18.87 -13.49 -20.71
C MET A 30 19.04 -12.05 -20.18
N ALA A 31 20.02 -11.83 -19.30
CA ALA A 31 20.40 -10.50 -18.84
C ALA A 31 20.91 -9.61 -20.00
N ALA A 32 21.65 -10.19 -20.95
CA ALA A 32 22.10 -9.48 -22.15
C ALA A 32 20.92 -9.07 -23.06
N ARG A 33 19.96 -9.98 -23.30
CA ARG A 33 18.73 -9.67 -24.06
C ARG A 33 17.88 -8.60 -23.38
N PHE A 34 17.82 -8.61 -22.05
CA PHE A 34 17.08 -7.63 -21.27
C PHE A 34 17.74 -6.24 -21.31
N ARG A 35 19.07 -6.15 -21.17
CA ARG A 35 19.82 -4.89 -21.36
C ARG A 35 19.72 -4.35 -22.79
N ALA A 36 19.52 -5.21 -23.78
CA ALA A 36 19.24 -4.77 -25.15
C ALA A 36 17.81 -4.22 -25.29
N PHE A 37 16.83 -4.86 -24.63
CA PHE A 37 15.44 -4.40 -24.60
C PHE A 37 15.25 -3.07 -23.84
N GLN A 38 15.98 -2.87 -22.74
CA GLN A 38 15.97 -1.58 -22.02
C GLN A 38 16.59 -0.45 -22.84
N ARG A 39 17.66 -0.73 -23.60
CA ARG A 39 18.27 0.24 -24.51
C ARG A 39 17.34 0.64 -25.66
N SER A 40 16.58 -0.30 -26.21
CA SER A 40 15.59 0.02 -27.25
C SER A 40 14.33 0.70 -26.72
N ALA A 41 13.95 0.45 -25.47
CA ALA A 41 12.86 1.17 -24.79
C ALA A 41 13.26 2.62 -24.44
N GLY A 42 14.47 2.84 -23.92
CA GLY A 42 14.98 4.17 -23.58
C GLY A 42 15.19 5.08 -24.80
N ILE A 43 15.55 4.53 -25.96
CA ILE A 43 15.64 5.30 -27.22
C ILE A 43 14.26 5.72 -27.74
N ARG A 44 13.21 4.91 -27.53
CA ARG A 44 11.82 5.26 -27.90
C ARG A 44 11.21 6.29 -26.95
N GLU A 45 11.48 6.19 -25.65
CA GLU A 45 11.09 7.23 -24.67
C GLU A 45 11.83 8.55 -24.89
N ALA A 46 13.11 8.54 -25.27
CA ALA A 46 13.86 9.76 -25.58
C ALA A 46 13.39 10.47 -26.85
N GLN A 47 12.89 9.74 -27.86
CA GLN A 47 12.30 10.34 -29.07
C GLN A 47 10.86 10.85 -28.86
N GLU A 48 10.10 10.27 -27.93
CA GLU A 48 8.73 10.71 -27.63
C GLU A 48 8.69 11.90 -26.64
N ASN A 49 9.69 12.02 -25.75
CA ASN A 49 9.81 13.15 -24.81
C ASN A 49 10.28 14.47 -25.46
N ALA A 50 10.85 14.42 -26.67
CA ALA A 50 11.29 15.61 -27.39
C ALA A 50 10.15 16.50 -27.92
N LEU A 51 8.88 16.09 -27.76
CA LEU A 51 7.69 16.84 -28.18
C LEU A 51 6.88 17.41 -26.99
N GLN A 52 7.44 17.40 -25.78
CA GLN A 52 6.80 17.92 -24.56
C GLN A 52 7.76 18.73 -23.66
N ASP A 53 8.73 19.44 -24.23
CA ASP A 53 9.52 20.40 -23.45
C ASP A 53 8.87 21.79 -23.47
N ASP A 54 8.25 22.13 -22.35
CA ASP A 54 8.40 23.44 -21.69
C ASP A 54 8.12 23.22 -20.19
N ASP A 55 9.09 22.61 -19.50
CA ASP A 55 9.18 22.66 -18.05
C ASP A 55 10.61 23.06 -17.65
N ILE A 56 10.74 24.31 -17.22
CA ILE A 56 11.94 24.82 -16.56
C ILE A 56 11.95 24.20 -15.16
N LEU A 57 12.92 23.31 -14.90
CA LEU A 57 13.72 23.27 -13.65
C LEU A 57 14.84 22.25 -13.80
N GLN A 58 15.97 22.74 -14.30
CA GLN A 58 17.28 22.08 -14.22
C GLN A 58 17.93 22.46 -12.89
N SER A 59 18.48 21.48 -12.15
CA SER A 59 19.60 21.71 -11.24
C SER A 59 20.41 20.43 -11.06
N THR A 60 21.45 20.36 -11.89
CA THR A 60 22.79 19.84 -11.61
C THR A 60 23.14 19.54 -10.15
N TYR A 61 23.63 18.33 -9.88
CA TYR A 61 24.74 18.10 -8.94
C TYR A 61 25.66 17.01 -9.50
N ASN A 62 26.91 17.40 -9.77
CA ASN A 62 28.02 16.56 -10.17
C ASN A 62 28.73 15.95 -8.95
N ASP A 63 29.41 14.85 -9.22
CA ASP A 63 30.34 14.05 -8.42
C ASP A 63 31.18 14.80 -7.37
N MET A 64 31.32 14.19 -6.18
CA MET A 64 32.55 14.15 -5.37
C MET A 64 32.57 12.89 -4.46
N PRO A 65 33.75 12.38 -4.06
CA PRO A 65 34.01 10.95 -3.87
C PRO A 65 33.97 10.46 -2.42
N THR A 66 33.69 9.17 -2.27
CA THR A 66 33.83 8.38 -1.04
C THR A 66 35.31 8.08 -0.72
N PRO A 67 35.75 8.13 0.55
CA PRO A 67 36.95 7.41 0.98
C PRO A 67 36.59 6.04 1.59
N ASP A 68 37.44 5.09 1.23
CA ASP A 68 37.43 3.66 1.58
C ASP A 68 37.89 3.41 3.03
N ARG A 69 37.55 2.22 3.56
CA ARG A 69 38.11 1.61 4.80
C ARG A 69 39.63 1.38 4.62
N SER A 70 40.52 1.26 5.60
CA SER A 70 40.54 0.73 6.99
C SER A 70 41.96 0.97 7.55
N GLU A 71 42.17 0.97 8.87
CA GLU A 71 43.21 0.16 9.55
C GLU A 71 43.16 0.28 11.09
N HIS A 72 43.44 -0.84 11.74
CA HIS A 72 43.54 -1.08 13.18
C HIS A 72 44.81 -0.45 13.76
N ILE A 73 44.77 0.18 14.94
CA ILE A 73 45.84 0.15 15.95
C ILE A 73 45.20 0.15 17.35
N GLU A 74 45.75 -0.72 18.18
CA GLU A 74 45.46 -1.03 19.59
C GLU A 74 45.84 0.13 20.52
N ASP A 75 45.19 0.26 21.68
CA ASP A 75 45.84 0.88 22.84
C ASP A 75 45.38 0.19 24.13
N GLU A 76 46.35 -0.49 24.73
CA GLU A 76 46.37 -0.99 26.10
C GLU A 76 46.63 0.17 27.07
N SER A 77 45.92 0.22 28.19
CA SER A 77 46.54 0.63 29.46
C SER A 77 45.67 0.19 30.63
N ASP A 78 46.22 -0.75 31.40
CA ASP A 78 45.70 -1.24 32.68
C ASP A 78 46.57 -0.70 33.83
N ALA A 79 45.95 -0.61 35.01
CA ALA A 79 46.52 -0.56 36.38
C ALA A 79 46.94 0.77 37.08
N ASN A 80 46.17 1.08 38.15
CA ASN A 80 46.55 1.43 39.54
C ASN A 80 47.42 2.67 39.85
N GLU A 81 47.28 3.44 40.94
CA GLU A 81 46.45 3.45 42.16
C GLU A 81 46.71 4.81 42.85
N SER A 82 45.72 5.39 43.55
CA SER A 82 45.92 5.93 44.92
C SER A 82 44.59 6.39 45.52
N ASN A 83 44.19 5.66 46.57
CA ASN A 83 43.08 5.94 47.46
C ASN A 83 43.27 7.27 48.20
N GLN A 84 42.23 8.11 48.21
CA GLN A 84 41.87 8.88 49.40
C GLN A 84 40.37 8.76 49.61
N ASP A 85 40.02 7.95 50.59
CA ASP A 85 38.68 7.77 51.12
C ASP A 85 38.13 9.10 51.67
N ILE A 86 37.08 9.60 51.03
CA ILE A 86 36.10 10.46 51.67
C ILE A 86 34.76 9.72 51.56
N GLU A 87 34.41 9.00 52.63
CA GLU A 87 33.06 8.44 52.81
C GLU A 87 32.03 9.58 52.72
N CYS A 88 31.28 9.61 51.63
CA CYS A 88 30.00 10.30 51.56
C CYS A 88 28.92 9.24 51.29
N PRO A 89 27.90 9.09 52.15
CA PRO A 89 26.92 8.02 52.05
C PRO A 89 26.15 8.11 50.73
N TRP A 90 26.34 7.15 49.84
CA TRP A 90 25.44 6.95 48.71
C TRP A 90 24.06 6.60 49.28
N VAL A 91 23.15 7.57 49.29
CA VAL A 91 21.73 7.26 49.37
C VAL A 91 21.37 6.58 48.06
N ASN A 92 21.39 5.25 48.06
CA ASN A 92 20.70 4.46 47.06
C ASN A 92 19.20 4.81 47.18
N LEU A 93 18.74 5.74 46.35
CA LEU A 93 17.33 5.86 46.06
C LEU A 93 16.96 4.59 45.30
N TYR A 94 16.52 3.56 46.03
CA TYR A 94 15.83 2.42 45.45
C TYR A 94 14.77 2.96 44.49
N ALA A 95 14.73 2.42 43.28
CA ALA A 95 13.66 2.70 42.34
C ALA A 95 12.34 2.49 43.08
N ASP A 96 11.58 3.57 43.23
CA ASP A 96 10.29 3.55 43.88
C ASP A 96 9.48 2.44 43.21
N VAL A 97 9.16 1.39 43.95
CA VAL A 97 8.38 0.26 43.44
C VAL A 97 6.99 0.81 43.20
N THR A 98 6.73 1.34 42.01
CA THR A 98 5.37 1.72 41.60
C THR A 98 4.50 0.50 41.83
N ASN A 99 3.57 0.62 42.77
CA ASN A 99 2.70 -0.47 43.17
C ASN A 99 1.94 -0.94 41.92
N PRO A 100 1.84 -2.25 41.61
CA PRO A 100 1.09 -2.73 40.45
C PRO A 100 -0.36 -2.20 40.40
N ILE A 101 -0.93 -1.90 41.57
CA ILE A 101 -2.23 -1.26 41.74
C ILE A 101 -2.26 0.16 41.15
N ASP A 102 -1.18 0.95 41.31
CA ASP A 102 -1.07 2.31 40.79
C ASP A 102 -0.95 2.34 39.26
N GLN A 103 -0.27 1.35 38.67
CA GLN A 103 -0.21 1.20 37.21
C GLN A 103 -1.57 0.82 36.62
N VAL A 104 -2.32 -0.08 37.28
CA VAL A 104 -3.68 -0.44 36.88
C VAL A 104 -4.65 0.73 37.07
N LEU A 105 -4.52 1.50 38.15
CA LEU A 105 -5.34 2.69 38.39
C LEU A 105 -5.04 3.79 37.37
N GLN A 106 -3.77 4.07 37.08
CA GLN A 106 -3.36 4.99 36.04
C GLN A 106 -3.86 4.55 34.66
N SER A 107 -3.76 3.26 34.34
CA SER A 107 -4.31 2.70 33.09
C SER A 107 -5.82 2.90 32.99
N ARG A 108 -6.58 2.63 34.06
CA ARG A 108 -8.03 2.88 34.09
C ARG A 108 -8.40 4.35 34.01
N ILE A 109 -7.67 5.24 34.70
CA ILE A 109 -7.87 6.69 34.60
C ILE A 109 -7.62 7.17 33.16
N GLU A 110 -6.55 6.68 32.53
CA GLU A 110 -6.21 7.01 31.16
C GLU A 110 -7.25 6.44 30.17
N GLN A 111 -7.75 5.22 30.42
CA GLN A 111 -8.84 4.62 29.67
C GLN A 111 -10.13 5.47 29.77
N HIS A 112 -10.54 5.86 30.98
CA HIS A 112 -11.71 6.72 31.17
C HIS A 112 -11.53 8.09 30.53
N ARG A 113 -10.32 8.67 30.57
CA ARG A 113 -10.01 9.91 29.83
C ARG A 113 -10.17 9.72 28.32
N ARG A 114 -9.72 8.59 27.77
CA ARG A 114 -9.90 8.25 26.35
C ARG A 114 -11.38 8.06 26.00
N GLU A 115 -12.14 7.34 26.81
CA GLU A 115 -13.58 7.14 26.63
C GLU A 115 -14.35 8.47 26.67
N ALA A 116 -14.06 9.33 27.65
CA ALA A 116 -14.64 10.66 27.75
C ALA A 116 -14.27 11.54 26.54
N ALA A 117 -13.01 11.50 26.09
CA ALA A 117 -12.57 12.22 24.90
C ALA A 117 -13.29 11.72 23.63
N GLN A 118 -13.49 10.41 23.49
CA GLN A 118 -14.24 9.82 22.38
C GLN A 118 -15.72 10.21 22.41
N PHE A 119 -16.35 10.19 23.58
CA PHE A 119 -17.73 10.62 23.77
C PHE A 119 -17.91 12.09 23.38
N ASN A 120 -17.05 12.96 23.90
CA ASN A 120 -17.05 14.38 23.56
C ASN A 120 -16.83 14.61 22.06
N LEU A 121 -15.89 13.86 21.45
CA LEU A 121 -15.61 13.96 20.04
C LEU A 121 -16.81 13.56 19.17
N ARG A 122 -17.55 12.50 19.53
CA ARG A 122 -18.79 12.11 18.82
C ARG A 122 -19.84 13.20 18.87
N SER A 123 -20.07 13.80 20.05
CA SER A 123 -21.02 14.91 20.20
C SER A 123 -20.60 16.13 19.35
N ILE A 124 -19.30 16.40 19.25
CA ILE A 124 -18.76 17.43 18.36
C ILE A 124 -19.00 17.06 16.90
N ASP A 125 -18.74 15.82 16.49
CA ASP A 125 -18.91 15.38 15.10
C ASP A 125 -20.36 15.59 14.60
N GLU A 126 -21.36 15.27 15.43
CA GLU A 126 -22.79 15.40 15.12
C GLU A 126 -23.21 16.84 14.82
N THR A 127 -22.55 17.83 15.43
CA THR A 127 -22.84 19.25 15.24
C THR A 127 -21.91 19.90 14.20
N LEU A 128 -20.65 19.47 14.16
CA LEU A 128 -19.62 20.05 13.30
C LEU A 128 -19.77 19.59 11.84
N HIS A 129 -20.11 18.32 11.59
CA HIS A 129 -20.18 17.79 10.22
C HIS A 129 -21.28 18.45 9.37
N PRO A 130 -22.53 18.64 9.84
CA PRO A 130 -23.54 19.39 9.09
C PRO A 130 -23.12 20.84 8.82
N THR A 131 -22.50 21.49 9.81
CA THR A 131 -21.99 22.86 9.68
C THR A 131 -20.88 22.94 8.64
N PHE A 132 -19.94 22.00 8.67
CA PHE A 132 -18.87 21.87 7.69
C PHE A 132 -19.42 21.73 6.27
N MET A 133 -20.41 20.84 6.05
CA MET A 133 -21.03 20.67 4.73
C MET A 133 -21.78 21.92 4.26
N ALA A 134 -22.55 22.56 5.15
CA ALA A 134 -23.29 23.77 4.81
C ALA A 134 -22.36 24.93 4.44
N LEU A 135 -21.26 25.11 5.18
CA LEU A 135 -20.25 26.13 4.88
C LEU A 135 -19.50 25.80 3.60
N LYS A 136 -19.11 24.54 3.38
CA LYS A 136 -18.48 24.06 2.13
C LYS A 136 -19.28 24.47 0.90
N TYR A 137 -20.59 24.27 0.97
CA TYR A 137 -21.51 24.61 -0.11
C TYR A 137 -21.58 26.13 -0.35
N ARG A 138 -21.71 26.93 0.71
CA ARG A 138 -21.82 28.39 0.62
C ARG A 138 -20.54 29.07 0.13
N THR A 139 -19.38 28.61 0.58
CA THR A 139 -18.08 29.24 0.29
C THR A 139 -17.40 28.70 -0.98
N GLN A 140 -18.11 27.88 -1.77
CA GLN A 140 -17.57 27.16 -2.92
C GLN A 140 -16.28 26.42 -2.56
N ASN A 141 -16.33 25.58 -1.51
CA ASN A 141 -15.17 24.84 -1.00
C ASN A 141 -14.06 25.74 -0.39
N TRP A 142 -14.46 26.83 0.28
CA TRP A 142 -13.56 27.76 0.99
C TRP A 142 -12.50 28.43 0.10
N THR A 143 -12.70 28.41 -1.22
CA THR A 143 -11.86 29.10 -2.21
C THR A 143 -12.52 30.37 -2.75
N GLY A 144 -13.82 30.57 -2.49
CA GLY A 144 -14.54 31.76 -2.90
C GLY A 144 -14.19 33.00 -2.09
N PRO A 145 -14.52 34.21 -2.59
CA PRO A 145 -14.28 35.48 -1.89
C PRO A 145 -15.01 35.56 -0.54
N ASP A 146 -16.10 34.81 -0.38
CA ASP A 146 -16.88 34.74 0.86
C ASP A 146 -16.30 33.79 1.92
N ALA A 147 -15.13 33.17 1.68
CA ALA A 147 -14.53 32.21 2.62
C ALA A 147 -14.23 32.81 4.00
N ASP A 148 -13.99 34.13 4.06
CA ASP A 148 -13.71 34.88 5.28
C ASP A 148 -14.98 35.52 5.92
N HIS A 149 -16.16 35.39 5.28
CA HIS A 149 -17.40 35.93 5.81
C HIS A 149 -17.95 35.09 6.98
N SER A 150 -18.47 35.78 7.99
CA SER A 150 -19.19 35.12 9.08
C SER A 150 -20.60 34.76 8.63
N PHE A 151 -20.93 33.46 8.67
CA PHE A 151 -22.28 32.95 8.43
C PHE A 151 -23.04 32.63 9.72
N VAL A 152 -22.50 33.08 10.87
CA VAL A 152 -23.06 32.80 12.19
C VAL A 152 -24.15 33.84 12.51
N ASN A 153 -25.40 33.37 12.57
CA ASN A 153 -26.54 34.13 13.09
C ASN A 153 -26.89 33.66 14.51
N CYS A 154 -26.00 33.87 15.49
CA CYS A 154 -26.26 33.53 16.89
C CYS A 154 -27.21 34.56 17.51
N ARG A 155 -28.36 34.08 18.01
CA ARG A 155 -29.34 34.85 18.80
C ARG A 155 -29.11 34.70 20.32
N CYS A 156 -27.90 34.29 20.70
CA CYS A 156 -27.56 33.97 22.06
C CYS A 156 -27.51 35.25 22.90
N LEU A 157 -28.00 35.20 24.14
CA LEU A 157 -28.02 36.37 25.01
C LEU A 157 -26.57 36.83 25.30
N PRO A 158 -26.26 38.14 25.33
CA PRO A 158 -24.89 38.64 25.49
C PRO A 158 -24.14 38.08 26.71
N HIS A 159 -24.84 37.78 27.79
CA HIS A 159 -24.28 37.22 29.03
C HIS A 159 -23.93 35.72 28.94
N THR A 160 -24.41 35.01 27.91
CA THR A 160 -24.07 33.62 27.63
C THR A 160 -22.82 33.47 26.74
N LEU A 161 -22.37 34.58 26.13
CA LEU A 161 -21.22 34.62 25.26
C LEU A 161 -19.96 34.98 26.05
N ILE A 162 -19.12 33.98 26.29
CA ILE A 162 -17.80 34.21 26.90
C ILE A 162 -16.84 34.64 25.78
N LYS A 163 -16.32 35.87 25.87
CA LYS A 163 -15.24 36.34 24.99
C LYS A 163 -13.90 35.79 25.47
N ARG A 164 -13.14 35.14 24.59
CA ARG A 164 -11.79 34.64 24.89
C ARG A 164 -10.84 34.98 23.75
N PHE A 165 -9.55 35.05 24.07
CA PHE A 165 -8.50 35.16 23.07
C PHE A 165 -8.27 33.79 22.43
N VAL A 166 -8.33 33.75 21.10
CA VAL A 166 -8.08 32.57 20.27
C VAL A 166 -6.93 32.88 19.33
N ASP A 167 -5.97 31.97 19.25
CA ASP A 167 -4.88 32.04 18.30
C ASP A 167 -5.40 31.54 16.94
N THR A 168 -5.54 32.45 15.98
CA THR A 168 -5.98 32.16 14.61
C THR A 168 -4.77 32.03 13.69
N VAL A 169 -4.74 30.99 12.86
CA VAL A 169 -3.62 30.70 11.95
C VAL A 169 -4.17 30.42 10.54
N ASP A 170 -3.72 31.18 9.56
CA ASP A 170 -4.00 31.07 8.13
C ASP A 170 -2.67 30.99 7.35
N ILE A 171 -2.72 30.73 6.04
CA ILE A 171 -1.57 30.78 5.13
C ILE A 171 -0.99 32.20 5.05
N MET A 172 -1.85 33.22 5.18
CA MET A 172 -1.47 34.63 4.99
C MET A 172 -1.07 35.34 6.29
N GLY A 173 -1.34 34.76 7.46
CA GLY A 173 -1.06 35.41 8.74
C GLY A 173 -1.50 34.60 9.95
N GLN A 174 -0.92 34.92 11.10
CA GLN A 174 -1.37 34.44 12.41
C GLN A 174 -1.65 35.60 13.37
N HIS A 175 -2.74 35.50 14.14
CA HIS A 175 -3.19 36.56 15.04
C HIS A 175 -3.93 36.01 16.26
N ARG A 176 -3.75 36.63 17.42
CA ARG A 176 -4.51 36.43 18.64
C ARG A 176 -5.71 37.37 18.63
N ARG A 177 -6.90 36.81 18.40
CA ARG A 177 -8.15 37.58 18.29
C ARG A 177 -9.07 37.29 19.44
N GLN A 178 -9.77 38.31 19.94
CA GLN A 178 -10.83 38.12 20.92
C GLN A 178 -12.10 37.68 20.17
N MET A 179 -12.58 36.48 20.46
CA MET A 179 -13.73 35.89 19.79
C MET A 179 -14.72 35.33 20.82
N SER A 180 -16.01 35.35 20.47
CA SER A 180 -17.09 34.83 21.32
C SER A 180 -17.24 33.33 21.09
N PHE A 181 -16.65 32.51 21.95
CA PHE A 181 -16.74 31.05 21.88
C PHE A 181 -16.74 30.41 23.26
N LEU A 182 -17.24 29.17 23.31
CA LEU A 182 -17.29 28.39 24.55
C LEU A 182 -15.90 27.86 24.98
N GLN A 183 -15.04 27.34 24.08
CA GLN A 183 -13.82 26.61 24.49
C GLN A 183 -12.52 26.62 23.64
N PRO A 184 -12.47 26.95 22.33
CA PRO A 184 -11.25 26.72 21.54
C PRO A 184 -10.12 27.70 21.90
N GLN A 185 -8.86 27.21 21.90
CA GLN A 185 -7.67 28.04 22.15
C GLN A 185 -6.91 28.40 20.86
N THR A 186 -7.03 27.57 19.82
CA THR A 186 -6.35 27.73 18.54
C THR A 186 -7.32 27.35 17.42
N ALA A 187 -7.34 28.13 16.35
CA ALA A 187 -8.16 27.90 15.18
C ALA A 187 -7.28 27.98 13.92
N PHE A 188 -7.43 27.01 13.04
CA PHE A 188 -6.75 26.98 11.74
C PHE A 188 -7.78 27.23 10.64
N SER A 189 -7.40 27.99 9.62
CA SER A 189 -8.29 28.25 8.51
C SER A 189 -8.47 27.00 7.63
N MET A 190 -9.63 26.89 6.99
CA MET A 190 -9.92 25.82 6.04
C MET A 190 -8.99 25.87 4.82
N ARG A 191 -8.60 27.08 4.38
CA ARG A 191 -7.60 27.27 3.31
C ARG A 191 -6.27 26.60 3.69
N LEU A 192 -5.80 26.80 4.91
CA LEU A 192 -4.58 26.18 5.41
C LEU A 192 -4.69 24.65 5.46
N MET A 193 -5.84 24.10 5.87
CA MET A 193 -6.08 22.65 5.86
C MET A 193 -6.04 22.08 4.45
N ILE A 194 -6.69 22.74 3.48
CA ILE A 194 -6.70 22.33 2.06
C ILE A 194 -5.28 22.37 1.50
N PHE A 195 -4.56 23.48 1.72
CA PHE A 195 -3.19 23.64 1.25
C PHE A 195 -2.24 22.58 1.82
N HIS A 196 -2.30 22.32 3.12
CA HIS A 196 -1.53 21.25 3.74
C HIS A 196 -1.89 19.88 3.18
N ASN A 197 -3.17 19.60 2.99
CA ASN A 197 -3.64 18.34 2.41
C ASN A 197 -3.08 18.11 0.99
N ASP A 198 -3.04 19.16 0.17
CA ASP A 198 -2.50 19.10 -1.18
C ASP A 198 -0.98 18.92 -1.15
N LEU A 199 -0.26 19.65 -0.30
CA LEU A 199 1.18 19.42 -0.09
C LEU A 199 1.47 18.01 0.41
N TRP A 200 0.65 17.46 1.29
CA TRP A 200 0.81 16.09 1.76
C TRP A 200 0.56 15.07 0.62
N ASN A 201 -0.43 15.33 -0.24
CA ASN A 201 -0.75 14.51 -1.40
C ASN A 201 0.33 14.55 -2.50
N HIS A 202 1.05 15.64 -2.64
CA HIS A 202 2.06 15.81 -3.70
C HIS A 202 3.51 15.63 -3.22
N CYS A 203 3.81 16.05 -1.99
CA CYS A 203 5.17 16.17 -1.46
C CYS A 203 5.44 15.33 -0.21
N HIS A 204 4.42 14.67 0.35
CA HIS A 204 4.53 13.84 1.56
C HIS A 204 5.09 14.59 2.78
N ILE A 205 4.80 15.89 2.86
CA ILE A 205 5.33 16.73 3.95
C ILE A 205 4.79 16.25 5.30
N GLY A 206 5.70 16.01 6.25
CA GLY A 206 5.33 15.69 7.62
C GLY A 206 4.77 16.90 8.35
N THR A 207 3.93 16.68 9.36
CA THR A 207 3.32 17.75 10.16
C THR A 207 4.37 18.65 10.82
N MET A 208 5.47 18.08 11.32
CA MET A 208 6.55 18.83 11.96
C MET A 208 7.25 19.81 10.99
N PRO A 209 7.86 19.35 9.88
CA PRO A 209 8.50 20.27 8.95
C PRO A 209 7.51 21.29 8.35
N PHE A 210 6.24 20.91 8.15
CA PHE A 210 5.23 21.87 7.71
C PHE A 210 4.98 22.99 8.72
N VAL A 211 4.79 22.66 10.00
CA VAL A 211 4.51 23.67 11.04
C VAL A 211 5.73 24.55 11.32
N GLU A 212 6.94 24.00 11.21
CA GLU A 212 8.18 24.78 11.32
C GLU A 212 8.31 25.78 10.17
N ALA A 213 8.14 25.32 8.93
CA ALA A 213 8.15 26.19 7.75
C ALA A 213 7.03 27.24 7.82
N LEU A 214 5.82 26.86 8.26
CA LEU A 214 4.71 27.77 8.43
C LEU A 214 5.03 28.85 9.48
N ARG A 215 5.66 28.49 10.60
CA ARG A 215 6.08 29.45 11.62
C ARG A 215 7.09 30.45 11.04
N GLU A 216 8.13 29.96 10.38
CA GLU A 216 9.17 30.81 9.76
C GLU A 216 8.59 31.72 8.66
N TRP A 217 7.57 31.24 7.96
CA TRP A 217 6.83 32.02 6.97
C TRP A 217 5.96 33.12 7.59
N LEU A 218 5.25 32.82 8.68
CA LEU A 218 4.24 33.71 9.28
C LEU A 218 4.81 34.73 10.27
N GLU A 219 5.84 34.37 11.05
CA GLU A 219 6.41 35.26 12.08
C GLU A 219 6.94 36.60 11.52
N PRO A 220 7.57 36.68 10.32
CA PRO A 220 7.96 37.97 9.73
C PRO A 220 6.79 38.79 9.16
N ARG A 221 5.65 38.15 8.88
CA ARG A 221 4.50 38.75 8.19
C ARG A 221 3.38 39.16 9.14
N SER A 222 3.39 38.62 10.35
CA SER A 222 2.31 38.76 11.32
C SER A 222 2.87 38.65 12.74
N GLU A 223 2.01 38.65 13.77
CA GLU A 223 2.52 38.61 15.14
C GLU A 223 3.07 37.23 15.53
N ARG A 224 4.02 37.19 16.46
CA ARG A 224 4.52 35.94 17.02
C ARG A 224 3.57 35.41 18.09
N LEU A 225 3.03 34.20 17.87
CA LEU A 225 2.19 33.52 18.86
C LEU A 225 3.06 32.89 19.97
N CYS A 226 3.06 33.53 21.14
CA CYS A 226 3.81 33.05 22.30
C CYS A 226 2.92 32.26 23.28
N VAL A 227 3.56 31.35 24.02
CA VAL A 227 2.93 30.65 25.15
C VAL A 227 2.51 31.66 26.22
N LYS A 228 1.37 31.41 26.89
CA LYS A 228 0.86 32.31 27.94
C LYS A 228 1.95 32.56 29.00
N ASN A 229 2.25 33.84 29.24
CA ASN A 229 3.25 34.32 30.19
C ASN A 229 4.70 33.89 29.89
N LYS A 230 5.03 33.54 28.65
CA LYS A 230 6.40 33.19 28.23
C LYS A 230 6.74 33.84 26.89
N ASN A 231 8.04 34.03 26.61
CA ASN A 231 8.53 34.70 25.40
C ASN A 231 8.88 33.75 24.25
N HIS A 232 8.78 32.42 24.45
CA HIS A 232 9.03 31.45 23.38
C HIS A 232 7.76 31.17 22.56
N ALA A 233 7.97 30.82 21.29
CA ALA A 233 6.93 30.46 20.35
C ALA A 233 6.09 29.28 20.86
N ARG A 234 4.78 29.33 20.61
CA ARG A 234 3.85 28.26 20.93
C ARG A 234 4.11 27.04 20.02
N ASP A 235 4.08 25.83 20.61
CA ASP A 235 4.08 24.60 19.82
C ASP A 235 2.70 24.42 19.15
N LEU A 236 2.64 24.70 17.84
CA LEU A 236 1.45 24.53 17.03
C LEU A 236 1.32 23.11 16.45
N ARG A 237 2.31 22.23 16.60
CA ARG A 237 2.33 20.91 15.96
C ARG A 237 1.18 20.02 16.40
N LYS A 238 0.97 19.90 17.72
CA LYS A 238 -0.13 19.09 18.28
C LYS A 238 -1.51 19.62 17.87
N PRO A 239 -1.85 20.91 18.10
CA PRO A 239 -3.17 21.41 17.70
C PRO A 239 -3.37 21.36 16.18
N PHE A 240 -2.32 21.56 15.38
CA PHE A 240 -2.40 21.44 13.93
C PHE A 240 -2.66 19.99 13.49
N LEU A 241 -1.96 19.01 14.08
CA LEU A 241 -2.20 17.58 13.81
C LEU A 241 -3.66 17.19 14.10
N VAL A 242 -4.20 17.62 15.25
CA VAL A 242 -5.60 17.37 15.61
C VAL A 242 -6.56 18.01 14.61
N ALA A 243 -6.25 19.22 14.12
CA ALA A 243 -7.07 19.89 13.10
C ALA A 243 -7.04 19.14 11.76
N VAL A 244 -5.87 18.62 11.35
CA VAL A 244 -5.73 17.78 10.14
C VAL A 244 -6.53 16.49 10.29
N ASP A 245 -6.42 15.79 11.42
CA ASP A 245 -7.17 14.56 11.68
C ASP A 245 -8.69 14.81 11.62
N LEU A 246 -9.15 15.93 12.22
CA LEU A 246 -10.55 16.33 12.19
C LEU A 246 -11.01 16.67 10.76
N TYR A 247 -10.19 17.39 10.00
CA TYR A 247 -10.47 17.70 8.60
C TYR A 247 -10.61 16.45 7.73
N CYS A 248 -9.66 15.51 7.84
CA CYS A 248 -9.73 14.22 7.14
C CYS A 248 -11.01 13.46 7.52
N ARG A 249 -11.33 13.42 8.82
CA ARG A 249 -12.52 12.75 9.32
C ARG A 249 -13.82 13.36 8.81
N LEU A 250 -13.94 14.68 8.77
CA LEU A 250 -15.11 15.38 8.22
C LEU A 250 -15.31 15.07 6.73
N ASN A 251 -14.22 14.94 5.97
CA ASN A 251 -14.28 14.51 4.57
C ASN A 251 -14.75 13.06 4.45
N ASP A 252 -14.26 12.14 5.30
CA ASP A 252 -14.67 10.74 5.28
C ASP A 252 -16.13 10.54 5.73
N MET A 253 -16.60 11.34 6.69
CA MET A 253 -18.01 11.40 7.09
C MET A 253 -18.89 11.89 5.94
N THR A 254 -18.43 12.92 5.21
CA THR A 254 -19.14 13.45 4.04
C THR A 254 -19.30 12.39 2.96
N GLU A 255 -18.20 11.70 2.63
CA GLU A 255 -18.23 10.62 1.65
C GLU A 255 -19.15 9.47 2.10
N SER A 256 -19.04 9.04 3.36
CA SER A 256 -19.88 8.00 3.93
C SER A 256 -21.38 8.36 3.88
N LEU A 257 -21.70 9.62 4.20
CA LEU A 257 -23.06 10.15 4.11
C LEU A 257 -23.57 10.14 2.67
N VAL A 258 -22.77 10.59 1.70
CA VAL A 258 -23.13 10.57 0.28
C VAL A 258 -23.40 9.13 -0.19
N MET A 259 -22.52 8.18 0.14
CA MET A 259 -22.72 6.78 -0.25
C MET A 259 -23.95 6.16 0.42
N ALA A 260 -24.27 6.55 1.66
CA ALA A 260 -25.47 6.10 2.37
C ALA A 260 -26.75 6.72 1.78
N ALA A 261 -26.74 8.02 1.48
CA ALA A 261 -27.86 8.74 0.88
C ALA A 261 -28.20 8.19 -0.52
N LEU A 262 -27.18 7.85 -1.31
CA LEU A 262 -27.31 7.20 -2.62
C LEU A 262 -27.64 5.70 -2.52
N LYS A 263 -27.69 5.13 -1.31
CA LYS A 263 -27.95 3.71 -1.04
C LYS A 263 -27.05 2.76 -1.85
N LEU A 264 -25.78 3.14 -2.00
CA LEU A 264 -24.86 2.35 -2.81
C LEU A 264 -24.58 0.98 -2.18
N ASN A 265 -24.67 -0.07 -3.00
CA ASN A 265 -24.27 -1.42 -2.59
C ASN A 265 -22.73 -1.55 -2.50
N LYS A 266 -22.23 -2.70 -2.02
CA LYS A 266 -20.78 -2.92 -1.81
C LYS A 266 -19.97 -2.68 -3.10
N GLN A 267 -20.46 -3.19 -4.23
CA GLN A 267 -19.82 -3.03 -5.54
C GLN A 267 -19.79 -1.58 -6.00
N GLN A 268 -20.93 -0.88 -5.97
CA GLN A 268 -21.05 0.52 -6.39
C GLN A 268 -20.15 1.41 -5.55
N LYS A 269 -20.03 1.13 -4.25
CA LYS A 269 -19.10 1.84 -3.41
C LYS A 269 -17.64 1.56 -3.80
N LEU A 270 -17.27 0.37 -4.26
CA LEU A 270 -15.93 0.09 -4.83
C LEU A 270 -15.73 0.77 -6.19
N ALA A 271 -16.78 0.92 -6.99
CA ALA A 271 -16.72 1.66 -8.24
C ALA A 271 -16.40 3.14 -8.00
N ALA A 272 -16.96 3.73 -6.95
CA ALA A 272 -16.74 5.13 -6.59
C ALA A 272 -15.34 5.39 -6.01
N VAL A 273 -14.81 4.49 -5.16
CA VAL A 273 -13.58 4.76 -4.38
C VAL A 273 -12.33 4.04 -4.90
N ALA A 274 -12.49 2.97 -5.67
CA ALA A 274 -11.38 2.18 -6.19
C ALA A 274 -11.27 2.28 -7.71
N CYS A 275 -12.19 1.67 -8.44
CA CYS A 275 -12.06 1.58 -9.89
C CYS A 275 -13.42 1.41 -10.59
N PRO A 276 -13.93 2.44 -11.29
CA PRO A 276 -15.20 2.34 -11.99
C PRO A 276 -15.12 1.39 -13.20
N ALA A 277 -13.96 1.16 -13.82
CA ALA A 277 -13.83 0.16 -14.88
C ALA A 277 -13.93 -1.29 -14.38
N CYS A 278 -13.62 -1.55 -13.11
CA CYS A 278 -13.71 -2.91 -12.54
C CYS A 278 -15.04 -3.17 -11.87
N PHE A 279 -15.58 -2.19 -11.14
CA PHE A 279 -16.76 -2.36 -10.29
C PHE A 279 -17.98 -1.58 -10.79
N GLY A 280 -17.83 -0.78 -11.85
CA GLY A 280 -18.96 -0.12 -12.50
C GLY A 280 -19.92 -1.10 -13.18
N PRO A 281 -21.01 -0.58 -13.75
CA PRO A 281 -22.01 -1.40 -14.41
C PRO A 281 -21.43 -2.14 -15.62
N THR A 282 -21.97 -3.32 -15.89
CA THR A 282 -21.63 -4.11 -17.09
C THR A 282 -21.88 -3.27 -18.35
N PRO A 283 -20.91 -3.20 -19.28
CA PRO A 283 -21.10 -2.42 -20.50
C PRO A 283 -22.16 -3.05 -21.41
N PRO A 284 -22.94 -2.25 -22.16
CA PRO A 284 -24.04 -2.74 -22.99
C PRO A 284 -23.57 -3.68 -24.11
N ASN A 285 -22.31 -3.56 -24.53
CA ASN A 285 -21.70 -4.41 -25.56
C ASN A 285 -20.94 -5.61 -24.99
N SER A 286 -21.19 -5.99 -23.73
CA SER A 286 -20.54 -7.16 -23.08
C SER A 286 -20.62 -8.41 -23.96
N GLU A 287 -21.76 -8.60 -24.64
CA GLU A 287 -22.01 -9.72 -25.56
C GLU A 287 -21.08 -9.82 -26.77
N GLN A 288 -20.35 -8.76 -27.11
CA GLN A 288 -19.38 -8.77 -28.21
C GLN A 288 -18.04 -9.41 -27.83
N TYR A 289 -17.77 -9.58 -26.52
CA TYR A 289 -16.51 -10.13 -26.04
C TYR A 289 -16.61 -11.64 -25.78
N PRO A 290 -15.55 -12.44 -26.03
CA PRO A 290 -15.55 -13.86 -25.68
C PRO A 290 -15.79 -14.09 -24.18
N GLU A 291 -16.55 -15.13 -23.83
CA GLU A 291 -16.90 -15.50 -22.46
C GLU A 291 -15.68 -15.53 -21.51
N ILE A 292 -14.55 -16.05 -21.99
CA ILE A 292 -13.30 -16.16 -21.22
C ILE A 292 -12.69 -14.82 -20.78
N THR A 293 -13.08 -13.71 -21.41
CA THR A 293 -12.62 -12.35 -21.10
C THR A 293 -13.74 -11.39 -20.72
N ARG A 294 -14.99 -11.75 -21.03
CA ARG A 294 -16.16 -10.90 -20.85
C ARG A 294 -16.41 -10.66 -19.36
N ASN A 295 -16.58 -9.39 -18.99
CA ASN A 295 -16.85 -8.94 -17.62
C ASN A 295 -15.95 -9.54 -16.53
N ARG A 296 -14.74 -9.98 -16.88
CA ARG A 296 -13.83 -10.64 -15.95
C ARG A 296 -13.15 -9.61 -15.06
N LEU A 297 -13.25 -9.80 -13.74
CA LEU A 297 -12.47 -9.04 -12.77
C LEU A 297 -11.06 -9.64 -12.68
N ILE A 298 -10.02 -8.82 -12.78
CA ILE A 298 -8.64 -9.27 -12.54
C ILE A 298 -8.07 -8.45 -11.39
N ILE A 299 -7.63 -9.14 -10.35
CA ILE A 299 -6.99 -8.58 -9.15
C ILE A 299 -5.58 -9.14 -8.98
N CYS A 300 -4.75 -8.37 -8.29
CA CYS A 300 -3.40 -8.74 -7.90
C CYS A 300 -3.33 -8.78 -6.37
N LEU A 301 -2.57 -9.72 -5.82
CA LEU A 301 -2.29 -9.87 -4.38
C LEU A 301 -0.79 -9.89 -4.16
N ASP A 302 -0.34 -9.28 -3.06
CA ASP A 302 1.08 -9.23 -2.69
C ASP A 302 1.25 -8.72 -1.24
N GLY A 303 2.33 -9.16 -0.58
CA GLY A 303 2.68 -8.80 0.79
C GLY A 303 3.91 -7.91 0.88
N ASN A 304 3.79 -6.74 1.50
CA ASN A 304 4.90 -5.81 1.72
C ASN A 304 5.30 -5.70 3.19
N PHE A 305 6.51 -6.18 3.49
CA PHE A 305 7.09 -6.23 4.84
C PHE A 305 7.95 -5.01 5.23
N GLN A 306 8.00 -3.98 4.40
CA GLN A 306 8.66 -2.72 4.72
C GLN A 306 7.78 -1.85 5.63
N HIS A 307 6.45 -1.95 5.46
CA HIS A 307 5.43 -1.21 6.23
C HIS A 307 5.24 -1.74 7.67
N ARG A 308 6.34 -1.88 8.41
CA ARG A 308 6.34 -2.30 9.83
C ARG A 308 5.85 -1.19 10.74
N HIS A 309 5.30 -1.56 11.89
CA HIS A 309 4.94 -0.65 12.97
C HIS A 309 5.52 -1.17 14.29
N HIS A 310 6.09 -0.27 15.09
CA HIS A 310 6.66 -0.61 16.37
C HIS A 310 5.61 -0.63 17.47
N THR A 311 5.60 -1.68 18.29
CA THR A 311 4.65 -1.84 19.40
C THR A 311 4.75 -0.68 20.40
N LYS A 312 5.95 -0.13 20.63
CA LYS A 312 6.18 0.99 21.56
C LYS A 312 5.68 2.34 21.04
N ALA A 313 5.29 2.43 19.76
CA ALA A 313 4.81 3.67 19.17
C ALA A 313 3.36 4.02 19.56
N SER A 314 2.62 3.07 20.13
CA SER A 314 1.26 3.26 20.61
C SER A 314 1.09 2.73 22.02
N CYS A 315 0.33 3.43 22.87
CA CYS A 315 -0.30 2.82 24.04
C CYS A 315 -1.65 2.20 23.64
N GLU A 316 -2.26 1.41 24.53
CA GLU A 316 -3.54 0.71 24.30
C GLU A 316 -4.66 1.64 23.76
N GLU A 317 -4.79 1.75 22.45
CA GLU A 317 -5.76 2.60 21.77
C GLU A 317 -6.83 1.76 21.08
N VAL A 318 -8.08 2.26 21.10
CA VAL A 318 -9.15 1.71 20.25
C VAL A 318 -8.78 1.98 18.80
N ILE A 319 -8.59 0.90 18.03
CA ILE A 319 -8.19 0.97 16.62
C ILE A 319 -9.39 1.40 15.79
N ARG A 320 -9.18 2.41 14.95
CA ARG A 320 -10.12 2.86 13.93
C ARG A 320 -9.65 2.33 12.59
N THR A 321 -10.32 1.32 12.08
CA THR A 321 -9.97 0.69 10.81
C THR A 321 -10.62 1.46 9.64
N PRO A 322 -9.83 2.10 8.76
CA PRO A 322 -10.38 2.77 7.59
C PRO A 322 -10.99 1.75 6.63
N ARG A 323 -11.96 2.17 5.82
CA ARG A 323 -12.74 1.28 4.94
C ARG A 323 -11.91 0.44 3.95
N ILE A 324 -10.73 0.92 3.55
CA ILE A 324 -9.82 0.21 2.66
C ILE A 324 -9.11 -0.95 3.38
N PHE A 325 -9.06 -0.95 4.72
CA PHE A 325 -8.50 -2.04 5.50
C PHE A 325 -9.59 -3.06 5.86
N LEU A 326 -9.20 -4.33 5.89
CA LEU A 326 -9.96 -5.38 6.55
C LEU A 326 -9.80 -5.25 8.06
N GLU A 327 -10.87 -5.55 8.78
CA GLU A 327 -10.80 -5.71 10.23
C GLU A 327 -10.01 -6.98 10.58
N GLN A 328 -9.31 -6.97 11.71
CA GLN A 328 -8.57 -8.16 12.16
C GLN A 328 -9.49 -9.36 12.35
N SER A 329 -10.73 -9.14 12.80
CA SER A 329 -11.74 -10.19 12.95
C SER A 329 -12.12 -10.88 11.63
N GLU A 330 -12.03 -10.19 10.49
CA GLU A 330 -12.28 -10.80 9.18
C GLU A 330 -11.15 -11.78 8.80
N VAL A 331 -9.91 -11.44 9.13
CA VAL A 331 -8.75 -12.31 8.93
C VAL A 331 -8.80 -13.49 9.90
N ASP A 332 -9.16 -13.26 11.16
CA ASP A 332 -9.28 -14.29 12.19
C ASP A 332 -10.42 -15.27 11.87
N SER A 333 -11.55 -14.78 11.35
CA SER A 333 -12.65 -15.62 10.86
C SER A 333 -12.17 -16.52 9.73
N MET A 334 -11.44 -15.96 8.75
CA MET A 334 -10.88 -16.74 7.65
C MET A 334 -9.88 -17.79 8.13
N LEU A 335 -9.08 -17.46 9.14
CA LEU A 335 -8.17 -18.42 9.77
C LEU A 335 -8.93 -19.55 10.46
N ALA A 336 -10.05 -19.25 11.12
CA ALA A 336 -10.92 -20.26 11.73
C ALA A 336 -11.53 -21.18 10.65
N ASP A 337 -12.02 -20.62 9.55
CA ASP A 337 -12.57 -21.39 8.42
C ASP A 337 -11.52 -22.32 7.80
N ILE A 338 -10.29 -21.83 7.63
CA ILE A 338 -9.15 -22.63 7.17
C ILE A 338 -8.88 -23.80 8.13
N ARG A 339 -8.85 -23.56 9.44
CA ARG A 339 -8.63 -24.61 10.44
C ARG A 339 -9.75 -25.66 10.43
N LEU A 340 -11.00 -25.23 10.29
CA LEU A 340 -12.14 -26.14 10.16
C LEU A 340 -12.06 -26.99 8.90
N ALA A 341 -11.61 -26.40 7.79
CA ALA A 341 -11.37 -27.11 6.55
C ALA A 341 -10.22 -28.13 6.66
N GLU A 342 -9.16 -27.80 7.39
CA GLU A 342 -8.06 -28.73 7.67
C GLU A 342 -8.50 -29.95 8.48
N ILE A 343 -9.39 -29.75 9.45
CA ILE A 343 -9.98 -30.85 10.24
C ILE A 343 -10.86 -31.73 9.35
N ARG A 344 -11.70 -31.14 8.49
CA ARG A 344 -12.63 -31.86 7.61
C ARG A 344 -11.92 -32.68 6.54
N HIS A 345 -10.91 -32.10 5.89
CA HIS A 345 -10.29 -32.71 4.72
C HIS A 345 -9.02 -33.52 5.01
N LYS A 346 -8.54 -33.56 6.28
CA LYS A 346 -7.30 -34.25 6.74
C LYS A 346 -6.22 -34.28 5.65
N PRO A 347 -5.70 -33.12 5.21
CA PRO A 347 -4.69 -33.10 4.16
C PRO A 347 -3.47 -33.92 4.61
N SER A 348 -2.85 -34.66 3.68
CA SER A 348 -1.63 -35.41 3.95
C SER A 348 -0.56 -34.49 4.57
N ALA A 349 0.24 -35.03 5.49
CA ALA A 349 1.23 -34.30 6.30
C ALA A 349 2.35 -33.58 5.52
N GLN A 350 2.26 -33.49 4.19
CA GLN A 350 3.24 -32.86 3.29
C GLN A 350 2.78 -31.53 2.70
N ALA A 351 1.62 -30.99 3.08
CA ALA A 351 1.32 -29.58 2.81
C ALA A 351 2.05 -28.70 3.84
N SER A 352 3.39 -28.77 3.84
CA SER A 352 4.24 -27.94 4.68
C SER A 352 3.81 -26.49 4.55
N THR A 353 3.67 -25.87 5.72
CA THR A 353 3.42 -24.44 5.83
C THR A 353 4.47 -23.72 4.97
N ALA A 354 4.02 -22.91 4.02
CA ALA A 354 4.84 -21.81 3.54
C ALA A 354 4.72 -20.73 4.61
N ASP A 355 5.13 -21.06 5.84
CA ASP A 355 5.45 -20.04 6.82
C ASP A 355 6.73 -19.41 6.29
N ASP A 356 6.68 -18.11 6.03
CA ASP A 356 7.87 -17.33 5.76
C ASP A 356 8.90 -17.69 6.86
N LEU A 357 10.09 -18.15 6.49
CA LEU A 357 11.17 -18.58 7.41
C LEU A 357 11.68 -17.44 8.33
N ARG A 358 11.01 -16.28 8.30
CA ARG A 358 11.26 -15.09 9.08
C ARG A 358 10.62 -15.25 10.47
N ASN A 359 11.41 -15.84 11.35
CA ASN A 359 11.16 -16.04 12.77
C ASN A 359 10.86 -14.74 13.56
N GLU A 360 10.23 -14.89 14.73
CA GLU A 360 9.91 -13.82 15.70
C GLU A 360 11.11 -12.93 16.07
N SER A 361 12.35 -13.45 15.97
CA SER A 361 13.55 -12.66 16.23
C SER A 361 13.81 -11.55 15.22
N THR A 362 13.31 -11.67 13.97
CA THR A 362 13.40 -10.62 12.94
C THR A 362 12.43 -9.44 13.22
N TRP A 363 11.41 -9.67 14.03
CA TRP A 363 10.27 -8.77 14.25
C TRP A 363 10.13 -8.27 15.69
N LYS A 364 11.14 -8.52 16.53
CA LYS A 364 11.10 -8.19 17.96
C LYS A 364 10.77 -6.70 18.15
N GLY A 365 9.65 -6.42 18.82
CA GLY A 365 9.17 -5.06 19.08
C GLY A 365 8.32 -4.42 17.97
N CYS A 366 7.86 -5.21 16.99
CA CYS A 366 6.82 -4.80 16.03
C CYS A 366 5.50 -5.52 16.33
N ASP A 367 4.39 -4.80 16.29
CA ASP A 367 3.04 -5.35 16.35
C ASP A 367 2.47 -5.60 14.95
N ASP A 368 2.70 -4.69 13.99
CA ASP A 368 2.47 -4.97 12.56
C ASP A 368 3.82 -5.22 11.85
N THR A 369 3.95 -6.37 11.19
CA THR A 369 5.16 -6.81 10.46
C THR A 369 5.12 -6.44 8.97
N GLY A 370 3.97 -6.04 8.45
CA GLY A 370 3.78 -5.64 7.06
C GLY A 370 2.33 -5.36 6.69
N LEU A 371 2.07 -5.28 5.39
CA LEU A 371 0.74 -5.14 4.78
C LEU A 371 0.54 -6.19 3.71
N MET A 372 -0.61 -6.86 3.72
CA MET A 372 -1.11 -7.61 2.58
C MET A 372 -1.99 -6.69 1.74
N GLY A 373 -1.74 -6.59 0.45
CA GLY A 373 -2.47 -5.71 -0.46
C GLY A 373 -3.30 -6.46 -1.50
N CYS A 374 -4.34 -5.79 -1.98
CA CYS A 374 -5.08 -6.16 -3.17
C CYS A 374 -5.32 -4.94 -4.06
N CYS A 375 -4.95 -5.03 -5.35
CA CYS A 375 -5.27 -4.02 -6.35
C CYS A 375 -5.94 -4.64 -7.58
N CYS A 376 -6.62 -3.86 -8.40
CA CYS A 376 -7.13 -4.34 -9.68
C CYS A 376 -6.07 -4.23 -10.79
N ARG A 377 -6.36 -4.79 -11.96
CA ARG A 377 -5.50 -4.68 -13.16
C ARG A 377 -5.25 -3.25 -13.68
N HIS A 378 -5.97 -2.27 -13.16
CA HIS A 378 -5.81 -0.83 -13.45
C HIS A 378 -4.98 -0.13 -12.37
N ASP A 379 -4.28 -0.92 -11.54
CA ASP A 379 -3.41 -0.48 -10.43
C ASP A 379 -4.14 0.20 -9.27
N ALA A 380 -5.47 0.27 -9.30
CA ALA A 380 -6.25 0.86 -8.21
C ALA A 380 -6.28 -0.07 -6.98
N ALA A 381 -5.99 0.50 -5.80
CA ALA A 381 -6.03 -0.21 -4.54
C ALA A 381 -7.48 -0.56 -4.18
N ILE A 382 -7.74 -1.82 -3.81
CA ILE A 382 -9.08 -2.30 -3.44
C ILE A 382 -9.16 -2.43 -1.92
N TYR A 383 -8.32 -3.30 -1.34
CA TYR A 383 -8.28 -3.57 0.09
C TYR A 383 -6.85 -3.84 0.58
N LEU A 384 -6.62 -3.59 1.87
CA LEU A 384 -5.40 -3.92 2.60
C LEU A 384 -5.75 -4.75 3.84
N ALA A 385 -4.80 -5.56 4.32
CA ALA A 385 -4.86 -6.17 5.64
C ALA A 385 -3.52 -5.98 6.35
N ASN A 386 -3.54 -5.69 7.65
CA ASN A 386 -2.32 -5.68 8.45
C ASN A 386 -1.80 -7.12 8.60
N ILE A 387 -0.49 -7.30 8.47
CA ILE A 387 0.18 -8.53 8.88
C ILE A 387 0.54 -8.35 10.36
N HIS A 388 -0.30 -8.88 11.26
CA HIS A 388 -0.15 -8.67 12.70
C HIS A 388 0.67 -9.79 13.34
N LYS A 389 1.80 -9.43 13.98
CA LYS A 389 2.71 -10.33 14.75
C LYS A 389 2.99 -11.70 14.11
N SER A 390 2.96 -11.78 12.78
CA SER A 390 3.12 -13.02 12.03
C SER A 390 3.84 -12.76 10.70
N GLY A 391 4.20 -13.82 9.99
CA GLY A 391 4.55 -13.74 8.57
C GLY A 391 3.31 -13.65 7.68
N GLU A 392 3.49 -13.68 6.37
CA GLU A 392 2.36 -13.77 5.42
C GLU A 392 1.62 -15.10 5.59
N GLN A 393 0.54 -15.09 6.36
CA GLN A 393 -0.35 -16.23 6.53
C GLN A 393 -1.33 -16.33 5.37
N ARG A 394 -1.70 -17.56 4.96
CA ARG A 394 -2.67 -17.82 3.89
C ARG A 394 -4.08 -17.28 4.19
N SER A 395 -4.40 -17.01 5.45
CA SER A 395 -5.64 -16.34 5.86
C SER A 395 -5.77 -14.92 5.30
N LEU A 396 -4.66 -14.19 5.13
CA LEU A 396 -4.65 -12.82 4.62
C LEU A 396 -5.12 -12.72 3.15
N PRO A 397 -4.48 -13.39 2.16
CA PRO A 397 -5.00 -13.41 0.79
C PRO A 397 -6.41 -13.98 0.72
N CYS A 398 -6.73 -15.04 1.48
CA CYS A 398 -8.09 -15.61 1.47
C CYS A 398 -9.14 -14.62 1.99
N ALA A 399 -8.84 -13.85 3.03
CA ALA A 399 -9.77 -12.86 3.58
C ALA A 399 -10.02 -11.72 2.57
N LEU A 400 -8.97 -11.26 1.87
CA LEU A 400 -9.10 -10.28 0.79
C LEU A 400 -9.98 -10.81 -0.35
N ILE A 401 -9.74 -12.05 -0.78
CA ILE A 401 -10.53 -12.72 -1.82
C ILE A 401 -12.00 -12.83 -1.38
N ASN A 402 -12.26 -13.31 -0.16
CA ASN A 402 -13.61 -13.45 0.39
C ASN A 402 -14.36 -12.10 0.39
N ARG A 403 -13.70 -11.04 0.87
CA ARG A 403 -14.28 -9.69 0.92
C ARG A 403 -14.65 -9.17 -0.47
N ILE A 404 -13.88 -9.51 -1.49
CA ILE A 404 -14.14 -9.11 -2.89
C ILE A 404 -15.28 -9.91 -3.48
N ILE A 405 -15.29 -11.24 -3.32
CA ILE A 405 -16.35 -12.13 -3.83
C ILE A 405 -17.71 -11.71 -3.26
N GLN A 406 -17.78 -11.45 -1.94
CA GLN A 406 -19.00 -10.96 -1.28
C GLN A 406 -19.43 -9.54 -1.69
N ALA A 407 -18.58 -8.80 -2.41
CA ALA A 407 -18.84 -7.44 -2.83
C ALA A 407 -19.26 -7.33 -4.30
N ILE A 408 -19.01 -8.34 -5.12
CA ILE A 408 -19.29 -8.34 -6.57
C ILE A 408 -20.53 -9.16 -6.92
N GLU A 409 -20.92 -9.16 -8.19
CA GLU A 409 -22.02 -9.96 -8.69
C GLU A 409 -21.76 -11.48 -8.54
N PRO A 410 -22.78 -12.28 -8.16
CA PRO A 410 -22.65 -13.73 -8.11
C PRO A 410 -22.22 -14.32 -9.46
N ASN A 411 -21.43 -15.39 -9.43
CA ASN A 411 -20.93 -16.10 -10.62
C ASN A 411 -20.03 -15.26 -11.56
N ARG A 412 -19.60 -14.07 -11.14
CA ARG A 412 -18.67 -13.27 -11.94
C ARG A 412 -17.29 -13.92 -11.94
N SER A 413 -16.69 -14.06 -13.12
CA SER A 413 -15.34 -14.61 -13.23
C SER A 413 -14.29 -13.68 -12.62
N VAL A 414 -13.46 -14.23 -11.71
CA VAL A 414 -12.38 -13.52 -11.03
C VAL A 414 -11.03 -14.18 -11.35
N GLY A 415 -10.13 -13.41 -11.95
CA GLY A 415 -8.73 -13.77 -12.12
C GLY A 415 -7.87 -13.18 -11.00
N ILE A 416 -7.09 -14.02 -10.34
CA ILE A 416 -6.19 -13.63 -9.25
C ILE A 416 -4.75 -13.83 -9.70
N LEU A 417 -3.99 -12.75 -9.76
CA LEU A 417 -2.55 -12.73 -9.99
C LEU A 417 -1.84 -12.62 -8.65
N TYR A 418 -0.97 -13.57 -8.35
CA TYR A 418 -0.23 -13.60 -7.09
C TYR A 418 1.03 -14.42 -7.26
N ASP A 419 2.13 -14.00 -6.66
CA ASP A 419 3.45 -14.64 -6.79
C ASP A 419 3.39 -16.13 -6.45
N ILE A 420 2.69 -16.47 -5.36
CA ILE A 420 2.45 -17.86 -4.96
C ILE A 420 1.04 -18.34 -5.29
N GLY A 421 0.40 -17.76 -6.32
CA GLY A 421 -0.96 -18.10 -6.76
C GLY A 421 -1.16 -19.59 -7.07
N CYS A 422 -0.12 -20.27 -7.55
CA CYS A 422 -0.15 -21.72 -7.77
C CYS A 422 -0.25 -22.54 -6.48
N LEU A 423 0.44 -22.11 -5.41
CA LEU A 423 0.38 -22.73 -4.10
C LEU A 423 -0.96 -22.43 -3.42
N LEU A 424 -1.43 -21.18 -3.53
CA LEU A 424 -2.71 -20.77 -2.97
C LEU A 424 -3.89 -21.51 -3.64
N ASN A 425 -3.87 -21.68 -4.97
CA ASN A 425 -4.90 -22.45 -5.67
C ASN A 425 -4.95 -23.92 -5.21
N LYS A 426 -3.79 -24.57 -5.09
CA LYS A 426 -3.69 -25.94 -4.56
C LYS A 426 -4.22 -26.02 -3.14
N PHE A 427 -3.83 -25.06 -2.29
CA PHE A 427 -4.26 -24.97 -0.91
C PHE A 427 -5.79 -24.85 -0.79
N ILE A 428 -6.41 -23.95 -1.56
CA ILE A 428 -7.86 -23.72 -1.61
C ILE A 428 -8.59 -24.99 -2.04
N LYS A 429 -8.14 -25.63 -3.13
CA LYS A 429 -8.76 -26.85 -3.66
C LYS A 429 -8.69 -28.02 -2.69
N LEU A 430 -7.53 -28.26 -2.07
CA LEU A 430 -7.34 -29.37 -1.12
C LEU A 430 -8.17 -29.23 0.16
N ARG A 431 -8.59 -28.00 0.49
CA ARG A 431 -9.36 -27.68 1.70
C ARG A 431 -10.82 -27.37 1.41
N GLY A 432 -11.29 -27.50 0.17
CA GLY A 432 -12.68 -27.14 -0.17
C GLY A 432 -13.03 -25.69 0.20
N LEU A 433 -12.08 -24.75 0.11
CA LEU A 433 -12.39 -23.34 0.39
C LEU A 433 -13.10 -22.72 -0.81
N PHE A 434 -14.06 -21.83 -0.57
CA PHE A 434 -14.84 -21.13 -1.60
C PHE A 434 -15.61 -22.06 -2.55
N GLU A 435 -16.16 -23.18 -2.09
CA GLU A 435 -16.75 -24.23 -2.95
C GLU A 435 -17.71 -23.68 -4.02
N GLU A 436 -18.60 -22.76 -3.64
CA GLU A 436 -19.57 -22.14 -4.55
C GLU A 436 -18.92 -21.29 -5.65
N ASP A 437 -17.77 -20.66 -5.36
CA ASP A 437 -17.09 -19.72 -6.24
C ASP A 437 -15.87 -20.33 -6.97
N GLN A 438 -15.45 -21.55 -6.64
CA GLN A 438 -14.25 -22.18 -7.23
C GLN A 438 -14.32 -22.25 -8.77
N GLY A 439 -15.51 -22.44 -9.33
CA GLY A 439 -15.72 -22.44 -10.79
C GLY A 439 -15.50 -21.08 -11.45
N CYS A 440 -15.64 -19.99 -10.69
CA CYS A 440 -15.51 -18.62 -11.17
C CYS A 440 -14.12 -18.04 -10.94
N ILE A 441 -13.33 -18.64 -10.04
CA ILE A 441 -11.99 -18.18 -9.66
C ILE A 441 -10.92 -18.88 -10.50
N GLN A 442 -9.99 -18.10 -11.05
CA GLN A 442 -8.79 -18.63 -11.70
C GLN A 442 -7.56 -17.94 -11.15
N PHE A 443 -6.52 -18.73 -10.86
CA PHE A 443 -5.24 -18.23 -10.38
C PHE A 443 -4.20 -18.20 -11.51
N ALA A 444 -3.30 -17.23 -11.43
CA ALA A 444 -2.08 -17.15 -12.20
C ALA A 444 -0.96 -16.53 -11.36
N THR A 445 0.28 -16.76 -11.76
CA THR A 445 1.46 -16.14 -11.16
C THR A 445 1.74 -14.79 -11.83
N SER A 446 2.06 -13.77 -11.04
CA SER A 446 2.54 -12.47 -11.53
C SER A 446 3.69 -12.65 -12.53
N ILE A 447 3.73 -11.86 -13.60
CA ILE A 447 4.56 -12.18 -14.77
C ILE A 447 6.06 -12.14 -14.48
N PHE A 448 6.53 -11.27 -13.58
CA PHE A 448 7.95 -11.24 -13.20
C PHE A 448 8.33 -12.50 -12.42
N HIS A 449 7.43 -12.99 -11.59
CA HIS A 449 7.67 -14.14 -10.73
C HIS A 449 7.46 -15.47 -11.46
N ALA A 450 6.62 -15.50 -12.50
CA ALA A 450 6.25 -16.73 -13.20
C ALA A 450 7.46 -17.54 -13.69
N TYR A 451 8.51 -16.88 -14.17
CA TYR A 451 9.71 -17.57 -14.70
C TYR A 451 10.58 -18.23 -13.64
N VAL A 452 10.43 -17.87 -12.36
CA VAL A 452 11.15 -18.48 -11.24
C VAL A 452 10.52 -19.82 -10.83
N HIS A 453 9.27 -20.06 -11.23
CA HIS A 453 8.58 -21.32 -10.96
C HIS A 453 9.06 -22.42 -11.91
N ASN A 454 8.90 -23.67 -11.48
CA ASN A 454 9.20 -24.81 -12.34
C ASN A 454 8.34 -24.79 -13.62
N TRP A 455 8.81 -25.48 -14.66
CA TRP A 455 8.19 -25.44 -15.98
C TRP A 455 6.70 -25.85 -15.98
N LEU A 456 6.32 -26.84 -15.17
CA LEU A 456 4.93 -27.30 -15.04
C LEU A 456 4.03 -26.19 -14.48
N CYS A 457 4.48 -25.55 -13.40
CA CYS A 457 3.80 -24.43 -12.81
C CYS A 457 3.69 -23.27 -13.81
N GLN A 458 4.72 -23.02 -14.63
CA GLN A 458 4.61 -22.03 -15.70
C GLN A 458 3.53 -22.40 -16.72
N LEU A 459 3.46 -23.64 -17.18
CA LEU A 459 2.45 -24.07 -18.15
C LEU A 459 1.01 -23.85 -17.64
N ASP A 460 0.77 -24.05 -16.35
CA ASP A 460 -0.57 -23.98 -15.77
C ASP A 460 -0.92 -22.61 -15.17
N TYR A 461 0.06 -21.83 -14.72
CA TYR A 461 -0.19 -20.56 -14.00
C TYR A 461 0.45 -19.33 -14.65
N ASN A 462 1.27 -19.45 -15.70
CA ASN A 462 1.79 -18.26 -16.38
C ASN A 462 0.67 -17.58 -17.19
N PRO A 463 0.38 -16.28 -16.96
CA PRO A 463 -0.71 -15.58 -17.65
C PRO A 463 -0.47 -15.40 -19.15
N ARG A 464 0.77 -15.55 -19.64
CA ARG A 464 1.10 -15.53 -21.09
C ARG A 464 0.80 -16.85 -21.80
N TYR A 465 0.79 -17.96 -21.07
CA TYR A 465 0.49 -19.29 -21.62
C TYR A 465 -0.98 -19.67 -21.48
N ASN A 466 -1.70 -19.00 -20.58
CA ASN A 466 -3.10 -19.23 -20.29
C ASN A 466 -4.02 -18.17 -20.90
N ARG A 467 -5.24 -18.58 -21.22
CA ARG A 467 -6.25 -17.68 -21.79
C ARG A 467 -6.96 -16.91 -20.67
N GLY A 468 -7.55 -15.77 -21.01
CA GLY A 468 -8.36 -14.94 -20.11
C GLY A 468 -7.64 -13.77 -19.44
N TRP A 469 -6.31 -13.71 -19.51
CA TRP A 469 -5.51 -12.68 -18.82
C TRP A 469 -5.21 -11.44 -19.68
N GLY A 470 -5.28 -11.57 -21.00
CA GLY A 470 -4.88 -10.52 -21.94
C GLY A 470 -3.41 -10.15 -21.74
N LEU A 471 -3.10 -8.85 -21.63
CA LEU A 471 -1.75 -8.36 -21.34
C LEU A 471 -1.52 -8.00 -19.87
N SER A 472 -2.41 -8.42 -18.96
CA SER A 472 -2.27 -8.13 -17.53
C SER A 472 -1.00 -8.79 -16.97
N ASP A 473 -0.21 -8.03 -16.23
CA ASP A 473 1.10 -8.44 -15.72
C ASP A 473 1.05 -8.95 -14.27
N GLY A 474 0.15 -8.42 -13.43
CA GLY A 474 0.07 -8.78 -12.02
C GLY A 474 0.89 -7.85 -11.11
N GLU A 475 1.57 -6.86 -11.69
CA GLU A 475 2.61 -6.05 -11.05
C GLU A 475 2.06 -4.70 -10.57
N GLY A 476 0.74 -4.63 -10.34
CA GLY A 476 0.07 -3.40 -9.90
C GLY A 476 0.44 -3.04 -8.46
N LEU A 477 0.59 -4.03 -7.59
CA LEU A 477 0.93 -3.82 -6.18
C LEU A 477 2.37 -3.32 -6.02
N GLU A 478 3.34 -3.83 -6.79
CA GLU A 478 4.72 -3.32 -6.77
C GLU A 478 4.80 -1.82 -7.11
N ARG A 479 4.00 -1.39 -8.09
CA ARG A 479 3.88 0.03 -8.45
C ARG A 479 3.21 0.85 -7.33
N MET A 480 2.19 0.29 -6.69
CA MET A 480 1.53 0.91 -5.54
C MET A 480 2.47 1.00 -4.31
N TRP A 481 3.28 -0.03 -4.05
CA TRP A 481 4.27 -0.06 -2.98
C TRP A 481 5.35 0.99 -3.20
N SER A 482 5.87 1.10 -4.43
CA SER A 482 6.79 2.17 -4.80
C SER A 482 6.20 3.56 -4.52
N TYR A 483 4.93 3.77 -4.88
CA TYR A 483 4.22 5.02 -4.60
C TYR A 483 4.03 5.32 -3.10
N MET A 484 3.93 4.28 -2.24
CA MET A 484 3.77 4.41 -0.80
C MET A 484 5.09 4.38 0.00
N ALA A 485 6.22 4.12 -0.65
CA ALA A 485 7.53 4.03 -0.01
C ALA A 485 7.88 5.23 0.91
N PRO A 486 7.53 6.50 0.58
CA PRO A 486 7.80 7.63 1.46
C PRO A 486 7.11 7.54 2.83
N LEU A 487 6.04 6.75 2.96
CA LEU A 487 5.32 6.56 4.23
C LEU A 487 5.96 5.50 5.14
N VAL A 488 6.87 4.67 4.62
CA VAL A 488 7.43 3.52 5.36
C VAL A 488 8.17 3.97 6.62
N SER A 489 9.08 4.94 6.49
CA SER A 489 9.90 5.39 7.63
C SER A 489 9.08 6.22 8.63
N PRO A 490 8.33 7.26 8.21
CA PRO A 490 7.59 8.11 9.16
C PRO A 490 6.50 7.36 9.93
N LEU A 491 5.80 6.42 9.29
CA LEU A 491 4.69 5.71 9.93
C LEU A 491 5.12 4.54 10.81
N ARG A 492 6.41 4.17 10.79
CA ARG A 492 6.93 3.08 11.62
C ARG A 492 6.84 3.37 13.12
N TYR A 493 6.92 4.66 13.48
CA TYR A 493 6.88 5.15 14.86
C TYR A 493 5.68 6.08 15.13
N ALA A 494 4.74 6.17 14.18
CA ALA A 494 3.47 6.87 14.40
C ALA A 494 2.56 6.02 15.30
N THR A 495 1.48 6.60 15.84
CA THR A 495 0.45 5.78 16.48
C THR A 495 -0.21 4.86 15.44
N ARG A 496 -0.80 3.75 15.88
CA ARG A 496 -1.46 2.79 14.99
C ARG A 496 -2.62 3.43 14.22
N ASN A 497 -3.40 4.28 14.87
CA ASN A 497 -4.49 5.02 14.24
C ASN A 497 -3.96 6.02 13.20
N HIS A 498 -2.90 6.77 13.51
CA HIS A 498 -2.28 7.68 12.54
C HIS A 498 -1.69 6.94 11.34
N ARG A 499 -1.05 5.79 11.56
CA ARG A 499 -0.54 4.93 10.48
C ARG A 499 -1.66 4.51 9.53
N LEU A 500 -2.74 3.93 10.06
CA LEU A 500 -3.86 3.46 9.24
C LEU A 500 -4.54 4.61 8.48
N ALA A 501 -4.80 5.73 9.17
CA ALA A 501 -5.42 6.91 8.56
C ALA A 501 -4.55 7.49 7.44
N ALA A 502 -3.24 7.63 7.66
CA ALA A 502 -2.32 8.16 6.66
C ALA A 502 -2.23 7.25 5.41
N ILE A 503 -2.16 5.92 5.59
CA ILE A 503 -2.14 4.98 4.46
C ILE A 503 -3.46 5.04 3.69
N ALA A 504 -4.59 5.03 4.39
CA ALA A 504 -5.91 5.12 3.75
C ALA A 504 -6.09 6.43 2.98
N HIS A 505 -5.68 7.56 3.57
CA HIS A 505 -5.72 8.86 2.91
C HIS A 505 -4.84 8.88 1.65
N ARG A 506 -3.66 8.26 1.70
CA ARG A 506 -2.72 8.20 0.57
C ARG A 506 -3.29 7.39 -0.59
N LEU A 507 -3.91 6.25 -0.28
CA LEU A 507 -4.52 5.38 -1.27
C LEU A 507 -5.82 5.94 -1.83
N LYS A 508 -6.58 6.71 -1.04
CA LYS A 508 -7.71 7.49 -1.53
C LYS A 508 -7.27 8.46 -2.62
N TYR A 509 -6.21 9.23 -2.38
CA TYR A 509 -5.67 10.13 -3.39
C TYR A 509 -5.08 9.39 -4.60
N HIS A 510 -4.38 8.26 -4.38
CA HIS A 510 -3.90 7.38 -5.45
C HIS A 510 -5.04 6.94 -6.39
N ASN A 511 -6.11 6.40 -5.81
CA ASN A 511 -7.24 5.92 -6.57
C ASN A 511 -7.97 7.07 -7.27
N GLN A 512 -8.14 8.23 -6.63
CA GLN A 512 -8.74 9.40 -7.27
C GLN A 512 -7.96 9.82 -8.53
N ARG A 513 -6.62 9.85 -8.46
CA ARG A 513 -5.77 10.09 -9.64
C ARG A 513 -5.95 9.02 -10.71
N GLY A 514 -6.03 7.76 -10.30
CA GLY A 514 -6.28 6.62 -11.18
C GLY A 514 -7.62 6.76 -11.91
N ILE A 515 -8.69 7.13 -11.20
CA ILE A 515 -10.04 7.36 -11.73
C ILE A 515 -10.02 8.51 -12.75
N ASN A 516 -9.46 9.66 -12.38
CA ASN A 516 -9.40 10.83 -13.26
C ASN A 516 -8.62 10.55 -14.57
N ASN A 517 -7.57 9.74 -14.49
CA ASN A 517 -6.72 9.40 -15.64
C ASN A 517 -7.13 8.10 -16.36
N LEU A 518 -8.20 7.43 -15.90
CA LEU A 518 -8.59 6.12 -16.40
C LEU A 518 -8.85 6.09 -17.92
N PRO A 519 -9.54 7.09 -18.54
CA PRO A 519 -9.73 7.10 -19.99
C PRO A 519 -8.41 7.16 -20.77
N LEU A 520 -7.47 8.00 -20.34
CA LEU A 520 -6.14 8.13 -20.95
C LEU A 520 -5.34 6.83 -20.79
N TRP A 521 -5.38 6.23 -19.61
CA TRP A 521 -4.72 4.96 -19.32
C TRP A 521 -5.26 3.84 -20.21
N LEU A 522 -6.59 3.73 -20.35
CA LEU A 522 -7.25 2.73 -21.19
C LEU A 522 -6.89 2.91 -22.67
N ARG A 523 -6.92 4.14 -23.18
CA ARG A 523 -6.49 4.45 -24.56
C ARG A 523 -5.06 3.98 -24.81
N ARG A 524 -4.13 4.31 -23.91
CA ARG A 524 -2.73 3.89 -24.02
C ARG A 524 -2.58 2.36 -23.99
N LYS A 525 -3.25 1.68 -23.06
CA LYS A 525 -3.19 0.21 -22.98
C LYS A 525 -3.81 -0.46 -24.20
N PHE A 526 -4.87 0.11 -24.77
CA PHE A 526 -5.46 -0.35 -26.03
C PHE A 526 -4.48 -0.21 -27.19
N SER A 527 -3.86 0.96 -27.37
CA SER A 527 -2.83 1.16 -28.40
C SER A 527 -1.66 0.18 -28.25
N ASN A 528 -1.18 -0.04 -27.02
CA ASN A 528 -0.14 -1.03 -26.76
C ASN A 528 -0.57 -2.46 -27.12
N ALA A 529 -1.83 -2.83 -26.85
CA ALA A 529 -2.37 -4.13 -27.23
C ALA A 529 -2.49 -4.30 -28.74
N VAL A 530 -2.91 -3.25 -29.46
CA VAL A 530 -2.97 -3.25 -30.94
C VAL A 530 -1.56 -3.39 -31.51
N ASN A 531 -0.60 -2.60 -31.04
CA ASN A 531 0.80 -2.67 -31.49
C ASN A 531 1.38 -4.06 -31.24
N ARG A 532 1.20 -4.61 -30.04
CA ARG A 532 1.67 -5.97 -29.73
C ARG A 532 1.02 -7.02 -30.63
N ARG A 533 -0.27 -6.89 -30.94
CA ARG A 533 -0.94 -7.79 -31.87
C ARG A 533 -0.32 -7.72 -33.27
N LEU A 534 -0.03 -6.52 -33.77
CA LEU A 534 0.62 -6.33 -35.07
C LEU A 534 2.02 -6.94 -35.10
N GLU A 535 2.85 -6.66 -34.08
CA GLU A 535 4.19 -7.25 -33.90
C GLU A 535 4.12 -8.79 -33.93
N THR A 536 3.25 -9.38 -33.11
CA THR A 536 3.10 -10.83 -33.04
C THR A 536 2.54 -11.44 -34.33
N CYS A 537 1.69 -10.71 -35.08
CA CYS A 537 1.23 -11.15 -36.40
C CYS A 537 2.39 -11.22 -37.40
N VAL A 538 3.31 -10.26 -37.38
CA VAL A 538 4.51 -10.27 -38.23
C VAL A 538 5.44 -11.42 -37.84
N GLU A 539 5.72 -11.61 -36.55
CA GLU A 539 6.53 -12.72 -36.05
C GLU A 539 5.93 -14.08 -36.46
N LEU A 540 4.62 -14.24 -36.30
CA LEU A 540 3.92 -15.45 -36.70
C LEU A 540 3.98 -15.67 -38.22
N ALA A 541 3.80 -14.61 -39.03
CA ALA A 541 3.92 -14.71 -40.49
C ALA A 541 5.31 -15.18 -40.91
N ASN A 542 6.37 -14.67 -40.28
CA ASN A 542 7.74 -15.11 -40.52
C ASN A 542 7.92 -16.61 -40.21
N LEU A 543 7.40 -17.08 -39.07
CA LEU A 543 7.44 -18.51 -38.72
C LEU A 543 6.64 -19.37 -39.70
N LEU A 544 5.49 -18.90 -40.16
CA LEU A 544 4.64 -19.61 -41.12
C LEU A 544 5.21 -19.62 -42.54
N ASN A 545 6.14 -18.72 -42.87
CA ASN A 545 6.86 -18.71 -44.15
C ASN A 545 8.10 -19.61 -44.14
N MET A 546 8.57 -20.04 -42.96
CA MET A 546 9.69 -20.97 -42.87
C MET A 546 9.31 -22.37 -43.34
N ARG A 547 10.20 -22.99 -44.12
CA ARG A 547 10.05 -24.37 -44.59
C ARG A 547 10.09 -25.33 -43.40
N ASN A 548 9.11 -26.23 -43.30
CA ASN A 548 9.05 -27.21 -42.22
C ASN A 548 9.96 -28.41 -42.54
N SER A 549 11.10 -28.50 -41.88
CA SER A 549 12.05 -29.61 -42.01
C SER A 549 11.47 -30.97 -41.60
N HIS A 550 10.38 -30.99 -40.82
CA HIS A 550 9.69 -32.21 -40.40
C HIS A 550 8.57 -32.63 -41.36
N CYS A 551 8.33 -31.90 -42.46
CA CYS A 551 7.36 -32.27 -43.49
C CYS A 551 8.08 -32.83 -44.71
N LYS A 552 7.85 -34.12 -45.02
CA LYS A 552 8.43 -34.79 -46.19
C LYS A 552 8.07 -34.12 -47.52
N ASP A 553 6.94 -33.41 -47.56
CA ASP A 553 6.46 -32.70 -48.76
C ASP A 553 7.05 -31.29 -48.91
N GLY A 554 8.00 -30.90 -48.04
CA GLY A 554 8.67 -29.61 -48.11
C GLY A 554 7.78 -28.38 -47.89
N ARG A 555 6.58 -28.57 -47.29
CA ARG A 555 5.62 -27.49 -46.99
C ARG A 555 6.10 -26.60 -45.86
N ASN A 556 5.62 -25.36 -45.81
CA ASN A 556 5.93 -24.43 -44.71
C ASN A 556 5.22 -24.81 -43.40
N TYR A 557 5.66 -24.23 -42.29
CA TYR A 557 4.96 -24.39 -41.01
C TYR A 557 3.53 -23.86 -41.08
N LYS A 558 2.63 -24.53 -40.37
CA LYS A 558 1.22 -24.11 -40.24
C LYS A 558 0.89 -23.86 -38.78
N THR A 559 -0.07 -22.98 -38.50
CA THR A 559 -0.57 -22.74 -37.13
C THR A 559 -0.98 -24.04 -36.43
N GLY A 560 -1.61 -24.96 -37.18
CA GLY A 560 -1.98 -26.28 -36.67
C GLY A 560 -0.78 -27.15 -36.26
N PHE A 561 0.39 -26.99 -36.88
CA PHE A 561 1.61 -27.67 -36.45
C PHE A 561 2.05 -27.16 -35.08
N PHE A 562 2.19 -25.85 -34.90
CA PHE A 562 2.60 -25.26 -33.62
C PHE A 562 1.61 -25.58 -32.50
N MET A 563 0.30 -25.49 -32.77
CA MET A 563 -0.73 -25.89 -31.80
C MET A 563 -0.63 -27.37 -31.40
N ARG A 564 -0.33 -28.26 -32.35
CA ARG A 564 -0.10 -29.69 -32.04
C ARG A 564 1.18 -29.89 -31.23
N GLN A 565 2.27 -29.20 -31.57
CA GLN A 565 3.52 -29.26 -30.80
C GLN A 565 3.32 -28.75 -29.38
N TRP A 566 2.63 -27.62 -29.21
CA TRP A 566 2.26 -27.10 -27.90
C TRP A 566 1.44 -28.10 -27.09
N ARG A 567 0.41 -28.71 -27.69
CA ARG A 567 -0.39 -29.77 -27.04
C ARG A 567 0.42 -31.01 -26.72
N LYS A 568 1.40 -31.39 -27.56
CA LYS A 568 2.31 -32.51 -27.30
C LYS A 568 3.23 -32.17 -26.13
N GLN A 569 3.80 -30.97 -26.09
CA GLN A 569 4.67 -30.52 -24.99
C GLN A 569 3.92 -30.51 -23.66
N ARG A 570 2.68 -29.97 -23.62
CA ARG A 570 1.84 -30.03 -22.42
C ARG A 570 1.54 -31.46 -21.98
N ARG A 571 1.16 -32.35 -22.91
CA ARG A 571 0.88 -33.76 -22.59
C ARG A 571 2.10 -34.57 -22.17
N PHE A 572 3.24 -34.35 -22.82
CA PHE A 572 4.50 -35.02 -22.47
C PHE A 572 4.87 -34.72 -21.02
N GLN A 573 4.78 -33.45 -20.64
CA GLN A 573 5.11 -33.00 -19.29
C GLN A 573 4.11 -33.47 -18.24
N LEU A 574 2.81 -33.55 -18.56
CA LEU A 574 1.80 -34.15 -17.67
C LEU A 574 2.04 -35.66 -17.40
N LYS A 575 2.65 -36.38 -18.35
CA LYS A 575 2.91 -37.83 -18.22
C LYS A 575 4.20 -38.15 -17.47
N HIS A 576 5.28 -37.39 -17.70
CA HIS A 576 6.55 -37.61 -17.01
C HIS A 576 6.53 -37.19 -15.54
N THR A 577 5.45 -36.57 -15.07
CA THR A 577 5.20 -36.26 -13.65
C THR A 577 4.56 -37.39 -12.86
N GLU A 578 3.92 -38.37 -13.50
CA GLU A 578 3.44 -39.57 -12.78
C GLU A 578 4.65 -40.46 -12.43
N GLU A 579 5.59 -40.63 -13.36
CA GLU A 579 6.79 -41.45 -13.16
C GLU A 579 7.85 -40.85 -12.20
N ASP A 580 7.87 -39.53 -12.01
CA ASP A 580 8.79 -38.86 -11.05
C ASP A 580 8.16 -38.65 -9.65
N ASN A 581 6.88 -39.02 -9.46
CA ASN A 581 6.18 -38.97 -8.16
C ASN A 581 5.73 -40.36 -7.63
N ASP A 582 5.98 -41.43 -8.39
CA ASP A 582 6.03 -42.82 -7.90
C ASP A 582 7.45 -43.13 -7.39
#